data_AF-A0A517MCB3-F1
#
_entry.id   AF-A0A517MCB3-F1
#
_cell.length_a   1.000
_cell.length_b   1.000
_cell.length_c   1.000
_cell.angle_alpha   90.00
_cell.angle_beta   90.00
_cell.angle_gamma   90.00
#
_symmetry.space_group_name_H-M   'P 1'
#
loop_
_entity.id
_entity.type
_entity.pdbx_description
1 polymer ?
#
loop_
_entity_poly.entity_id
_entity_poly.type
_entity_poly.pdbx_seq_one_letter_code
_entity_poly.pdbx_strand_id
1 'polypeptide(L)'
;MEPLQLSVKNQDGAGIEIRFPRSGDRYQHQIFSFASSGDPTLLLQSDPAETASDNWPADPPLQQLSVEPIGENDAALAVGQAGQGHWSSSVEAFLNDKTPSLKFDIACRYPIFPLALGSQYRLSDNVEVAIQDNQAQVTHGEQTLVLTPLAIDAQTSAAQQPAAEWSLDTDNRLLRLKITPQENTVPRTIRWQLDVRRSEIDR
;
A
#
# COMPACT_ATOMS: atom_id res chain seq x y z
N MET A 1 13.63 -13.27 14.89
CA MET A 1 13.01 -11.99 15.27
C MET A 1 11.70 -11.93 14.52
N GLU A 2 10.57 -11.76 15.22
CA GLU A 2 9.27 -11.63 14.55
C GLU A 2 9.25 -10.32 13.74
N PRO A 3 8.58 -10.30 12.57
CA PRO A 3 8.46 -9.08 11.78
C PRO A 3 7.65 -8.02 12.54
N LEU A 4 7.98 -6.74 12.30
CA LEU A 4 7.11 -5.65 12.74
C LEU A 4 5.74 -5.81 12.09
N GLN A 5 4.68 -5.51 12.83
CA GLN A 5 3.31 -5.69 12.36
C GLN A 5 2.34 -4.68 12.98
N LEU A 6 1.24 -4.42 12.27
CA LEU A 6 0.07 -3.73 12.77
C LEU A 6 -1.16 -4.61 12.50
N SER A 7 -2.14 -4.58 13.39
CA SER A 7 -3.38 -5.31 13.18
C SER A 7 -4.57 -4.54 13.73
N VAL A 8 -5.72 -4.67 13.08
CA VAL A 8 -6.98 -4.13 13.56
C VAL A 8 -8.10 -5.14 13.37
N LYS A 9 -8.98 -5.24 14.37
CA LYS A 9 -10.11 -6.17 14.40
C LYS A 9 -11.41 -5.43 14.72
N ASN A 10 -12.50 -5.85 14.12
CA ASN A 10 -13.84 -5.42 14.50
C ASN A 10 -14.35 -6.19 15.73
N GLN A 11 -15.57 -5.89 16.16
CA GLN A 11 -16.20 -6.51 17.33
C GLN A 11 -16.44 -8.02 17.16
N ASP A 12 -16.57 -8.49 15.92
CA ASP A 12 -16.74 -9.91 15.61
C ASP A 12 -15.41 -10.66 15.54
N GLY A 13 -14.27 -9.98 15.70
CA GLY A 13 -12.93 -10.55 15.64
C GLY A 13 -12.35 -10.69 14.23
N ALA A 14 -13.10 -10.31 13.18
CA ALA A 14 -12.58 -10.23 11.82
C ALA A 14 -11.72 -8.97 11.65
N GLY A 15 -10.69 -9.04 10.81
CA GLY A 15 -9.72 -7.95 10.74
C GLY A 15 -8.79 -7.95 9.54
N ILE A 16 -7.87 -6.98 9.59
CA ILE A 16 -6.75 -6.81 8.65
C ILE A 16 -5.47 -6.77 9.48
N GLU A 17 -4.42 -7.39 8.95
CA GLU A 17 -3.08 -7.31 9.51
C GLU A 17 -2.09 -6.97 8.40
N ILE A 18 -1.10 -6.15 8.74
CA ILE A 18 0.04 -5.88 7.88
C ILE A 18 1.32 -6.28 8.59
N ARG A 19 2.16 -7.05 7.90
CA ARG A 19 3.49 -7.44 8.38
C ARG A 19 4.56 -6.83 7.51
N PHE A 20 5.70 -6.53 8.11
CA PHE A 20 6.83 -5.91 7.43
C PHE A 20 8.07 -6.80 7.48
N PRO A 21 8.14 -7.91 6.73
CA PRO A 21 9.34 -8.72 6.66
C PRO A 21 10.47 -7.95 5.97
N ARG A 22 11.69 -8.15 6.47
CA ARG A 22 12.89 -7.63 5.83
C ARG A 22 13.35 -8.59 4.73
N SER A 23 13.60 -8.07 3.54
CA SER A 23 14.14 -8.78 2.39
C SER A 23 15.39 -8.05 1.88
N GLY A 24 16.56 -8.60 2.18
CA GLY A 24 17.84 -7.93 1.91
C GLY A 24 17.99 -6.64 2.74
N ASP A 25 18.22 -5.51 2.07
CA ASP A 25 18.34 -4.20 2.70
C ASP A 25 17.00 -3.45 2.84
N ARG A 26 15.90 -4.01 2.31
CA ARG A 26 14.58 -3.38 2.26
C ARG A 26 13.55 -4.11 3.11
N TYR A 27 12.51 -3.39 3.53
CA TYR A 27 11.28 -3.94 4.06
C TYR A 27 10.28 -4.10 2.92
N GLN A 28 9.59 -5.24 2.92
CA GLN A 28 8.35 -5.41 2.16
C GLN A 28 7.17 -5.21 3.12
N HIS A 29 5.97 -5.09 2.57
CA HIS A 29 4.74 -5.21 3.36
C HIS A 29 3.84 -6.32 2.82
N GLN A 30 3.23 -7.05 3.74
CA GLN A 30 2.34 -8.17 3.46
C GLN A 30 0.98 -7.86 4.11
N ILE A 31 -0.09 -7.82 3.31
CA ILE A 31 -1.43 -7.51 3.77
C ILE A 31 -2.24 -8.80 3.88
N PHE A 32 -2.73 -9.06 5.08
CA PHE A 32 -3.51 -10.22 5.46
C PHE A 32 -4.94 -9.82 5.81
N SER A 33 -5.86 -10.75 5.58
CA SER A 33 -7.24 -10.68 6.08
C SER A 33 -7.53 -11.94 6.91
N PHE A 34 -8.28 -11.80 8.01
CA PHE A 34 -8.73 -12.95 8.81
C PHE A 34 -10.19 -12.81 9.19
N ALA A 35 -10.92 -13.93 9.22
CA ALA A 35 -12.28 -13.98 9.76
C ALA A 35 -12.26 -14.03 11.30
N SER A 36 -13.44 -14.02 11.93
CA SER A 36 -13.61 -14.13 13.39
C SER A 36 -12.94 -15.37 13.99
N SER A 37 -13.00 -16.48 13.25
CA SER A 37 -12.35 -17.75 13.59
C SER A 37 -11.57 -18.23 12.37
N GLY A 38 -10.28 -17.89 12.32
CA GLY A 38 -9.41 -18.33 11.25
C GLY A 38 -8.05 -17.67 11.33
N ASP A 39 -7.06 -18.33 10.73
CA ASP A 39 -5.72 -17.78 10.60
C ASP A 39 -5.69 -16.63 9.58
N PRO A 40 -4.82 -15.62 9.78
CA PRO A 40 -4.53 -14.61 8.77
C PRO A 40 -4.16 -15.22 7.42
N THR A 41 -4.93 -14.86 6.40
CA THR A 41 -4.69 -15.25 5.02
C THR A 41 -3.98 -14.12 4.30
N LEU A 42 -2.80 -14.41 3.74
CA LEU A 42 -2.05 -13.45 2.92
C LEU A 42 -2.82 -13.20 1.62
N LEU A 43 -3.05 -11.93 1.29
CA LEU A 43 -3.71 -11.54 0.05
C LEU A 43 -2.73 -10.84 -0.90
N LEU A 44 -1.95 -9.89 -0.36
CA LEU A 44 -1.06 -9.05 -1.13
C LEU A 44 0.32 -9.02 -0.47
N GLN A 45 1.36 -9.20 -1.27
CA GLN A 45 2.74 -8.96 -0.85
C GLN A 45 3.34 -7.89 -1.75
N SER A 46 3.95 -6.86 -1.16
CA SER A 46 4.62 -5.82 -1.91
C SER A 46 5.81 -6.41 -2.68
N ASP A 47 5.91 -6.08 -3.97
CA ASP A 47 6.91 -6.64 -4.86
C ASP A 47 7.98 -5.57 -5.18
N PRO A 48 9.23 -5.78 -4.73
CA PRO A 48 10.32 -4.83 -4.97
C PRO A 48 10.84 -4.82 -6.42
N ALA A 49 10.39 -5.70 -7.33
CA ALA A 49 10.85 -5.79 -8.72
C ALA A 49 10.48 -4.54 -9.57
N GLU A 50 11.27 -4.06 -10.52
CA GLU A 50 11.73 -4.78 -11.73
C GLU A 50 13.25 -5.09 -11.77
N THR A 51 14.13 -4.26 -11.19
CA THR A 51 15.51 -4.62 -10.79
C THR A 51 15.98 -3.77 -9.60
N ALA A 52 16.88 -4.30 -8.75
CA ALA A 52 17.44 -3.57 -7.62
C ALA A 52 18.22 -2.28 -8.02
N SER A 53 18.56 -2.16 -9.30
CA SER A 53 19.24 -1.01 -9.92
C SER A 53 18.32 0.08 -10.45
N ASP A 54 16.99 -0.08 -10.37
CA ASP A 54 16.09 0.93 -10.90
C ASP A 54 16.08 2.18 -10.03
N ASN A 55 16.38 3.32 -10.65
CA ASN A 55 16.26 4.64 -10.02
C ASN A 55 14.82 4.93 -9.55
N TRP A 56 13.84 4.19 -10.09
CA TRP A 56 12.40 4.35 -9.87
C TRP A 56 11.75 2.97 -9.73
N PRO A 57 11.87 2.30 -8.56
CA PRO A 57 11.26 1.00 -8.34
C PRO A 57 9.73 1.09 -8.39
N ALA A 58 9.06 -0.01 -8.72
CA ALA A 58 7.60 -0.09 -8.82
C ALA A 58 6.88 0.00 -7.45
N ASP A 59 7.62 -0.19 -6.36
CA ASP A 59 7.16 -0.07 -4.97
C ASP A 59 8.21 0.69 -4.13
N PRO A 60 7.82 1.43 -3.06
CA PRO A 60 8.76 2.20 -2.26
C PRO A 60 9.90 1.33 -1.67
N PRO A 61 11.18 1.70 -1.87
CA PRO A 61 12.33 0.94 -1.41
C PRO A 61 12.64 1.21 0.07
N LEU A 62 11.72 0.87 0.97
CA LEU A 62 11.80 1.21 2.40
C LEU A 62 12.98 0.47 3.08
N GLN A 63 13.92 1.18 3.69
CA GLN A 63 15.15 0.59 4.28
C GLN A 63 15.15 0.64 5.81
N GLN A 64 14.52 1.66 6.36
CA GLN A 64 14.31 1.86 7.80
C GLN A 64 12.80 1.84 8.09
N LEU A 65 12.45 1.23 9.22
CA LEU A 65 11.07 1.05 9.67
C LEU A 65 11.04 1.08 11.20
N SER A 66 10.13 1.86 11.76
CA SER A 66 9.73 1.80 13.17
C SER A 66 8.22 1.62 13.28
N VAL A 67 7.76 1.06 14.40
CA VAL A 67 6.35 1.09 14.79
C VAL A 67 6.27 1.93 16.06
N GLU A 68 5.45 2.96 16.03
CA GLU A 68 5.34 3.95 17.10
C GLU A 68 3.86 4.22 17.40
N PRO A 69 3.49 4.44 18.68
CA PRO A 69 2.15 4.88 19.02
C PRO A 69 1.92 6.32 18.54
N ILE A 70 0.88 6.55 17.74
CA ILE A 70 0.46 7.86 17.26
C ILE A 70 -1.02 8.07 17.63
N GLY A 71 -1.25 8.88 18.66
CA GLY A 71 -2.60 9.06 19.22
C GLY A 71 -3.09 7.79 19.89
N GLU A 72 -4.22 7.26 19.43
CA GLU A 72 -4.83 6.03 19.95
C GLU A 72 -4.44 4.76 19.18
N ASN A 73 -3.74 4.90 18.04
CA ASN A 73 -3.36 3.79 17.17
C ASN A 73 -1.84 3.65 17.05
N ASP A 74 -1.36 2.46 16.72
CA ASP A 74 0.02 2.26 16.29
C ASP A 74 0.16 2.61 14.80
N ALA A 75 1.27 3.25 14.46
CA ALA A 75 1.63 3.57 13.09
C ALA A 75 3.02 3.02 12.76
N ALA A 76 3.15 2.44 11.57
CA ALA A 76 4.44 2.07 11.02
C ALA A 76 4.99 3.26 10.23
N LEU A 77 6.19 3.71 10.55
CA LEU A 77 6.88 4.80 9.88
C LEU A 77 8.10 4.25 9.16
N ALA A 78 8.23 4.55 7.88
CA ALA A 78 9.27 4.00 7.04
C ALA A 78 9.90 5.05 6.14
N VAL A 79 11.20 4.92 5.91
CA VAL A 79 11.95 5.74 4.95
C VAL A 79 12.89 4.88 4.13
N GLY A 80 13.18 5.34 2.92
CA GLY A 80 14.07 4.63 2.01
C GLY A 80 14.54 5.48 0.85
N GLN A 81 15.45 4.92 0.05
CA GLN A 81 16.01 5.59 -1.12
C GLN A 81 16.25 4.58 -2.25
N ALA A 82 15.98 5.01 -3.48
CA ALA A 82 16.50 4.36 -4.69
C ALA A 82 16.89 5.44 -5.70
N GLY A 83 18.08 5.31 -6.30
CA GLY A 83 18.64 6.33 -7.17
C GLY A 83 18.63 7.72 -6.51
N GLN A 84 17.86 8.64 -7.11
CA GLN A 84 17.70 10.01 -6.63
C GLN A 84 16.37 10.27 -5.91
N GLY A 85 15.51 9.26 -5.75
CA GLY A 85 14.25 9.37 -5.05
C GLY A 85 14.41 9.11 -3.56
N HIS A 86 13.99 10.05 -2.71
CA HIS A 86 13.81 9.82 -1.28
C HIS A 86 12.35 9.48 -1.00
N TRP A 87 12.12 8.39 -0.30
CA TRP A 87 10.79 7.85 -0.03
C TRP A 87 10.50 7.88 1.46
N SER A 88 9.26 8.23 1.79
CA SER A 88 8.70 8.06 3.12
C SER A 88 7.34 7.40 3.00
N SER A 89 7.02 6.51 3.93
CA SER A 89 5.71 5.88 4.04
C SER A 89 5.28 5.87 5.50
N SER A 90 4.01 6.13 5.76
CA SER A 90 3.36 5.74 7.01
C SER A 90 2.21 4.78 6.73
N VAL A 91 1.97 3.86 7.67
CA VAL A 91 0.80 2.97 7.64
C VAL A 91 0.14 3.00 9.00
N GLU A 92 -1.16 3.25 9.03
CA GLU A 92 -1.98 3.22 10.24
C GLU A 92 -3.02 2.09 10.11
N ALA A 93 -3.23 1.34 11.18
CA ALA A 93 -4.30 0.35 11.29
C ALA A 93 -5.37 0.88 12.26
N PHE A 94 -6.62 1.00 11.80
CA PHE A 94 -7.69 1.61 12.59
C PHE A 94 -9.06 1.07 12.17
N LEU A 95 -10.06 1.29 13.03
CA LEU A 95 -11.46 1.05 12.68
C LEU A 95 -12.03 2.32 12.04
N ASN A 96 -12.46 2.21 10.78
CA ASN A 96 -13.30 3.22 10.16
C ASN A 96 -14.76 2.86 10.49
N ASP A 97 -15.32 3.55 11.48
CA ASP A 97 -16.52 3.15 12.22
C ASP A 97 -16.38 1.75 12.86
N LYS A 98 -16.75 0.71 12.11
CA LYS A 98 -16.66 -0.71 12.52
C LYS A 98 -15.85 -1.55 11.54
N THR A 99 -15.35 -0.94 10.47
CA THR A 99 -14.67 -1.63 9.37
C THR A 99 -13.16 -1.59 9.60
N PRO A 100 -12.51 -2.76 9.78
CA PRO A 100 -11.06 -2.85 9.84
C PRO A 100 -10.43 -2.24 8.58
N SER A 101 -9.53 -1.28 8.77
CA SER A 101 -8.93 -0.51 7.68
C SER A 101 -7.44 -0.27 7.91
N LEU A 102 -6.68 -0.20 6.82
CA LEU A 102 -5.32 0.34 6.78
C LEU A 102 -5.33 1.62 5.95
N LYS A 103 -4.57 2.61 6.38
CA LYS A 103 -4.29 3.80 5.58
C LYS A 103 -2.79 3.92 5.37
N PHE A 104 -2.40 3.90 4.10
CA PHE A 104 -1.04 4.19 3.68
C PHE A 104 -0.96 5.65 3.28
N ASP A 105 0.13 6.30 3.66
CA ASP A 105 0.52 7.61 3.17
C ASP A 105 1.94 7.55 2.67
N ILE A 106 2.12 7.74 1.37
CA ILE A 106 3.40 7.53 0.69
C ILE A 106 3.79 8.83 0.01
N ALA A 107 5.05 9.23 0.18
CA ALA A 107 5.62 10.35 -0.51
C ALA A 107 6.98 10.00 -1.13
N CYS A 108 7.22 10.53 -2.32
CA CYS A 108 8.51 10.47 -2.98
C CYS A 108 8.98 11.88 -3.34
N ARG A 109 10.17 12.26 -2.88
CA ARG A 109 10.86 13.47 -3.31
C ARG A 109 11.89 13.12 -4.36
N TYR A 110 11.82 13.79 -5.51
CA TYR A 110 12.69 13.56 -6.64
C TYR A 110 13.26 14.86 -7.23
N PRO A 111 14.55 14.89 -7.63
CA PRO A 111 15.17 16.01 -8.32
C PRO A 111 15.11 15.89 -9.85
N ILE A 112 14.70 14.73 -10.38
CA ILE A 112 14.53 14.44 -11.81
C ILE A 112 13.17 13.77 -11.97
N PHE A 113 12.48 14.06 -13.07
CA PHE A 113 11.16 13.51 -13.32
C PHE A 113 11.16 11.96 -13.27
N PRO A 114 10.28 11.33 -12.50
CA PRO A 114 10.29 9.89 -12.31
C PRO A 114 9.65 9.18 -13.51
N LEU A 115 10.21 8.03 -13.88
CA LEU A 115 9.64 7.20 -14.96
C LEU A 115 8.44 6.39 -14.48
N ALA A 116 8.47 5.96 -13.22
CA ALA A 116 7.42 5.20 -12.57
C ALA A 116 7.36 5.57 -11.09
N LEU A 117 6.14 5.65 -10.55
CA LEU A 117 5.87 5.76 -9.12
C LEU A 117 4.60 4.98 -8.81
N GLY A 118 4.48 4.55 -7.57
CA GLY A 118 3.26 3.97 -7.04
C GLY A 118 3.53 2.78 -6.14
N SER A 119 2.71 1.75 -6.26
CA SER A 119 2.82 0.53 -5.46
C SER A 119 2.56 -0.70 -6.31
N GLN A 120 3.26 -1.79 -5.99
CA GLN A 120 3.12 -3.05 -6.70
C GLN A 120 2.96 -4.19 -5.72
N TYR A 121 1.97 -5.05 -6.00
CA TYR A 121 1.61 -6.17 -5.17
C TYR A 121 1.58 -7.45 -5.99
N ARG A 122 2.25 -8.47 -5.48
CA ARG A 122 2.07 -9.85 -5.90
C ARG A 122 0.88 -10.45 -5.17
N LEU A 123 -0.04 -11.04 -5.94
CA LEU A 123 -1.23 -11.71 -5.42
C LEU A 123 -0.86 -13.11 -4.92
N SER A 124 -1.31 -13.48 -3.72
CA SER A 124 -1.24 -14.86 -3.25
C SER A 124 -2.11 -15.79 -4.10
N ASP A 125 -1.87 -17.10 -4.02
CA ASP A 125 -2.66 -18.10 -4.77
C ASP A 125 -4.15 -17.97 -4.46
N ASN A 126 -5.00 -18.24 -5.45
CA ASN A 126 -6.46 -18.18 -5.36
C ASN A 126 -7.06 -16.81 -4.98
N VAL A 127 -6.24 -15.75 -4.96
CA VAL A 127 -6.72 -14.37 -4.88
C VAL A 127 -7.23 -13.94 -6.27
N GLU A 128 -8.46 -13.45 -6.29
CA GLU A 128 -9.10 -12.84 -7.46
C GLU A 128 -9.12 -11.32 -7.31
N VAL A 129 -9.05 -10.62 -8.45
CA VAL A 129 -9.04 -9.15 -8.46
C VAL A 129 -10.01 -8.64 -9.51
N ALA A 130 -10.86 -7.70 -9.11
CA ALA A 130 -11.67 -6.89 -10.00
C ALA A 130 -11.30 -5.41 -9.83
N ILE A 131 -11.13 -4.69 -10.94
CA ILE A 131 -10.89 -3.24 -10.93
C ILE A 131 -12.13 -2.55 -11.49
N GLN A 132 -12.75 -1.69 -10.69
CA GLN A 132 -13.90 -0.89 -11.08
C GLN A 132 -13.82 0.49 -10.42
N ASP A 133 -14.15 1.55 -11.17
CA ASP A 133 -14.17 2.93 -10.65
C ASP A 133 -12.87 3.33 -9.93
N ASN A 134 -11.74 2.84 -10.46
CA ASN A 134 -10.40 3.01 -9.90
C ASN A 134 -10.23 2.48 -8.46
N GLN A 135 -11.02 1.47 -8.09
CA GLN A 135 -10.84 0.67 -6.88
C GLN A 135 -10.45 -0.74 -7.29
N ALA A 136 -9.51 -1.34 -6.56
CA ALA A 136 -9.19 -2.74 -6.71
C ALA A 136 -9.86 -3.55 -5.59
N GLN A 137 -10.80 -4.41 -5.97
CA GLN A 137 -11.41 -5.38 -5.08
C GLN A 137 -10.59 -6.67 -5.14
N VAL A 138 -10.07 -7.10 -3.99
CA VAL A 138 -9.19 -8.27 -3.84
C VAL A 138 -9.92 -9.29 -2.98
N THR A 139 -10.21 -10.46 -3.54
CA THR A 139 -11.06 -11.49 -2.91
C THR A 139 -10.33 -12.81 -2.80
N HIS A 140 -10.49 -13.49 -1.65
CA HIS A 140 -10.05 -14.85 -1.43
C HIS A 140 -11.09 -15.59 -0.57
N GLY A 141 -11.83 -16.52 -1.18
CA GLY A 141 -12.99 -17.14 -0.55
C GLY A 141 -14.02 -16.08 -0.14
N GLU A 142 -14.36 -16.01 1.14
CA GLU A 142 -15.31 -15.03 1.69
C GLU A 142 -14.65 -13.70 2.13
N GLN A 143 -13.33 -13.62 2.07
CA GLN A 143 -12.59 -12.43 2.49
C GLN A 143 -12.44 -11.48 1.31
N THR A 144 -12.88 -10.24 1.49
CA THR A 144 -12.73 -9.19 0.47
C THR A 144 -12.08 -7.96 1.08
N LEU A 145 -11.06 -7.44 0.40
CA LEU A 145 -10.49 -6.11 0.62
C LEU A 145 -10.82 -5.21 -0.55
N VAL A 146 -11.06 -3.93 -0.28
CA VAL A 146 -11.21 -2.88 -1.31
C VAL A 146 -10.08 -1.89 -1.11
N LEU A 147 -9.31 -1.67 -2.17
CA LEU A 147 -8.16 -0.79 -2.20
C LEU A 147 -8.52 0.46 -3.01
N THR A 148 -8.57 1.61 -2.33
CA THR A 148 -8.95 2.90 -2.91
C THR A 148 -7.77 3.87 -2.88
N PRO A 149 -7.24 4.29 -4.03
CA PRO A 149 -6.18 5.29 -4.07
C PRO A 149 -6.78 6.68 -3.86
N LEU A 150 -6.08 7.49 -3.08
CA LEU A 150 -6.41 8.90 -2.85
C LEU A 150 -5.18 9.74 -3.19
N ALA A 151 -5.20 10.40 -4.34
CA ALA A 151 -4.14 11.32 -4.72
C ALA A 151 -4.23 12.60 -3.88
N ILE A 152 -3.22 12.86 -3.05
CA ILE A 152 -3.17 14.08 -2.23
C ILE A 152 -1.82 14.72 -2.37
N ASP A 153 -1.79 15.89 -3.00
CA ASP A 153 -0.73 16.87 -2.76
C ASP A 153 -1.36 18.07 -2.06
N ALA A 154 -0.97 18.29 -0.80
CA ALA A 154 -1.55 19.29 0.09
C ALA A 154 -1.26 20.74 -0.37
N GLN A 155 -0.37 20.91 -1.36
CA GLN A 155 0.01 22.22 -1.89
C GLN A 155 -0.60 22.52 -3.27
N THR A 156 -1.37 21.60 -3.85
CA THR A 156 -1.93 21.76 -5.21
C THR A 156 -3.44 21.82 -5.22
N SER A 157 -3.97 22.60 -6.17
CA SER A 157 -5.39 22.61 -6.47
C SER A 157 -5.85 21.23 -6.96
N ALA A 158 -7.15 20.91 -6.86
CA ALA A 158 -7.71 19.63 -7.32
C ALA A 158 -7.36 19.30 -8.78
N ALA A 159 -7.18 20.32 -9.64
CA ALA A 159 -6.79 20.16 -11.04
C ALA A 159 -5.32 19.72 -11.25
N GLN A 160 -4.49 19.75 -10.20
CA GLN A 160 -3.06 19.45 -10.23
C GLN A 160 -2.70 18.22 -9.37
N GLN A 161 -3.69 17.52 -8.83
CA GLN A 161 -3.47 16.27 -8.09
C GLN A 161 -2.91 15.18 -9.01
N PRO A 162 -1.97 14.36 -8.54
CA PRO A 162 -1.44 13.29 -9.37
C PRO A 162 -2.52 12.30 -9.77
N ALA A 163 -2.45 11.77 -11.00
CA ALA A 163 -3.38 10.71 -11.40
C ALA A 163 -2.93 9.39 -10.76
N ALA A 164 -3.87 8.63 -10.23
CA ALA A 164 -3.66 7.30 -9.67
C ALA A 164 -4.49 6.30 -10.45
N GLU A 165 -3.88 5.21 -10.94
CA GLU A 165 -4.55 4.23 -11.79
C GLU A 165 -4.16 2.80 -11.42
N TRP A 166 -5.14 1.94 -11.18
CA TRP A 166 -4.93 0.51 -11.01
C TRP A 166 -4.80 -0.22 -12.35
N SER A 167 -3.91 -1.20 -12.39
CA SER A 167 -3.76 -2.16 -13.48
C SER A 167 -3.48 -3.55 -12.92
N LEU A 168 -3.93 -4.59 -13.63
CA LEU A 168 -3.74 -5.99 -13.26
C LEU A 168 -3.05 -6.73 -14.39
N ASP A 169 -1.91 -7.34 -14.09
CA ASP A 169 -1.24 -8.33 -14.92
C ASP A 169 -1.64 -9.71 -14.40
N THR A 170 -2.57 -10.36 -15.11
CA THR A 170 -3.11 -11.67 -14.73
C THR A 170 -2.11 -12.79 -14.90
N ASP A 171 -1.21 -12.68 -15.88
CA ASP A 171 -0.22 -13.71 -16.20
C ASP A 171 0.85 -13.79 -15.11
N ASN A 172 1.30 -12.63 -14.62
CA ASN A 172 2.32 -12.53 -13.57
C ASN A 172 1.74 -12.41 -12.15
N ARG A 173 0.41 -12.34 -12.02
CA ARG A 173 -0.32 -12.11 -10.76
C ARG A 173 0.17 -10.84 -10.04
N LEU A 174 0.27 -9.74 -10.79
CA LEU A 174 0.71 -8.44 -10.27
C LEU A 174 -0.42 -7.41 -10.35
N LEU A 175 -0.76 -6.84 -9.19
CA LEU A 175 -1.62 -5.66 -9.09
C LEU A 175 -0.75 -4.43 -8.91
N ARG A 176 -0.89 -3.43 -9.78
CA ARG A 176 -0.05 -2.23 -9.81
C ARG A 176 -0.91 -0.97 -9.72
N LEU A 177 -0.61 -0.14 -8.72
CA LEU A 177 -1.08 1.24 -8.64
C LEU A 177 -0.01 2.13 -9.27
N LYS A 178 -0.32 2.78 -10.39
CA LYS A 178 0.54 3.76 -11.01
C LYS A 178 0.17 5.16 -10.56
N ILE A 179 1.18 5.94 -10.17
CA ILE A 179 1.04 7.36 -9.83
C ILE A 179 1.74 8.19 -10.92
N THR A 180 0.97 9.08 -11.56
CA THR A 180 1.47 9.96 -12.62
C THR A 180 1.48 11.41 -12.12
N PRO A 181 2.67 12.03 -11.97
CA PRO A 181 2.77 13.46 -11.68
C PRO A 181 2.13 14.30 -12.80
N GLN A 182 1.41 15.37 -12.44
CA GLN A 182 0.77 16.26 -13.43
C GLN A 182 1.68 17.38 -13.94
N GLU A 183 2.75 17.72 -13.21
CA GLU A 183 3.68 18.77 -13.60
C GLU A 183 5.13 18.27 -13.59
N ASN A 184 5.94 18.87 -14.46
CA ASN A 184 7.32 18.45 -14.69
C ASN A 184 8.34 19.34 -13.94
N THR A 185 7.89 20.15 -12.98
CA THR A 185 8.77 21.02 -12.18
C THR A 185 9.49 20.21 -11.10
N VAL A 186 10.81 20.35 -11.03
CA VAL A 186 11.69 19.61 -10.11
C VAL A 186 12.70 20.57 -9.43
N PRO A 187 13.16 20.30 -8.18
CA PRO A 187 12.79 19.17 -7.33
C PRO A 187 11.37 19.30 -6.76
N ARG A 188 10.67 18.19 -6.61
CA ARG A 188 9.31 18.15 -6.07
C ARG A 188 9.10 16.91 -5.19
N THR A 189 8.14 17.01 -4.27
CA THR A 189 7.57 15.88 -3.55
C THR A 189 6.20 15.59 -4.12
N ILE A 190 5.94 14.35 -4.49
CA ILE A 190 4.61 13.84 -4.78
C ILE A 190 4.16 12.96 -3.61
N ARG A 191 2.88 13.04 -3.26
CA ARG A 191 2.28 12.28 -2.17
C ARG A 191 0.98 11.65 -2.66
N TRP A 192 0.69 10.45 -2.17
CA TRP A 192 -0.57 9.76 -2.39
C TRP A 192 -0.88 8.91 -1.18
N GLN A 193 -2.15 8.60 -1.02
CA GLN A 193 -2.67 7.72 0.00
C GLN A 193 -3.29 6.50 -0.66
N LEU A 194 -3.32 5.40 0.08
CA LEU A 194 -4.01 4.18 -0.29
C LEU A 194 -4.79 3.71 0.94
N ASP A 195 -6.11 3.71 0.82
CA ASP A 195 -6.99 3.13 1.82
C ASP A 195 -7.26 1.67 1.47
N VAL A 196 -7.03 0.78 2.42
CA VAL A 196 -7.33 -0.65 2.30
C VAL A 196 -8.37 -0.99 3.36
N ARG A 197 -9.59 -1.27 2.93
CA ARG A 197 -10.70 -1.58 3.84
C ARG A 197 -11.20 -2.99 3.61
N ARG A 198 -11.68 -3.63 4.67
CA ARG A 198 -12.44 -4.85 4.53
C ARG A 198 -13.80 -4.52 3.91
N SER A 199 -14.27 -5.32 2.96
CA SER A 199 -15.67 -5.29 2.52
C SER A 199 -16.41 -6.42 3.17
N GLU A 200 -17.60 -6.12 3.69
CA GLU A 200 -18.60 -7.15 3.93
C GLU A 200 -19.16 -7.55 2.56
N ILE A 201 -19.24 -8.85 2.28
CA ILE A 201 -20.07 -9.33 1.19
C ILE A 201 -21.47 -9.37 1.78
N ASP A 202 -22.37 -8.50 1.30
CA ASP A 202 -23.80 -8.66 1.60
C ASP A 202 -24.19 -10.07 1.14
N ARG A 203 -24.46 -10.96 2.11
CA ARG A 203 -24.94 -12.31 1.86
C ARG A 203 -26.44 -12.31 1.58
#